data_AF-A0A370HMY5-F1
#
_entry.id   AF-A0A370HMY5-F1
#
_cell.length_a   1.000
_cell.length_b   1.000
_cell.length_c   1.000
_cell.angle_alpha   90.00
_cell.angle_beta   90.00
_cell.angle_gamma   90.00
#
_symmetry.space_group_name_H-M   'P 1'
#
loop_
_entity.id
_entity.type
_entity.pdbx_description
1 polymer ?
#
loop_
_entity_poly.entity_id
_entity_poly.type
_entity_poly.pdbx_seq_one_letter_code
_entity_poly.pdbx_strand_id
1 'polypeptide(L)'
;MNLVWVGRRRTLAFVGIATSIAIAFASPAEAARRKAKPSGGGYSPPYASIVVDSKTGKILQGENIDAPRIPASITKVMSLYLLFEQLERGRMRLDTPLTVSAYAASQPPTKLGLRPGSTIEVEDAIKAMVTLSANDVSVVVAENVAGSEDAFAQMMTRKARELGMTSTAFYNPHGLPHDPPNITTARDLSILGRAVQDRFPKYFAYFSTSSFQYGQRTIRGHNRLLGKVEGVDGIKTGYTRLSGFNLLTSVNTDTRSVVAVVLGGRSGASRDQRMASLIEDHLPRAYAGNRTVPPVLEGSAPAMVAEAPAKRPVDLTPEPAPAPAQAPVKVASATPQATVTPSAPAPQPIPERKPLDLNALRPVVASAAGASGTTTPSSGPTIRWQKGPDAVPQNTQAYAALPAEAAPAPVQRPALQAKIEERVPASAPAPVKTASAKVEPAKAEEPKKVERPTVTGWVIQLGATDDEEKAKAMLDAAKSKSGKVLAKASPFTEKVTKDGSTLYRARFSGFDESGAAERACKTLKKSGFACFASRG
;
A
#
# COMPACT_ATOMS: atom_id res chain seq x y z
N MET A 1 -53.02 -15.51 61.64
CA MET A 1 -54.08 -14.76 60.91
C MET A 1 -53.82 -13.26 61.04
N ASN A 2 -54.51 -12.47 60.20
CA ASN A 2 -54.66 -11.00 60.10
C ASN A 2 -54.13 -10.14 61.28
N LEU A 3 -53.33 -9.08 61.13
CA LEU A 3 -53.37 -7.88 60.25
C LEU A 3 -54.27 -6.74 60.78
N VAL A 4 -53.67 -5.61 61.20
CA VAL A 4 -54.30 -4.27 61.24
C VAL A 4 -53.28 -3.14 60.96
N TRP A 5 -53.66 -2.31 59.98
CA TRP A 5 -53.30 -0.93 59.60
C TRP A 5 -52.78 0.05 60.71
N VAL A 6 -51.66 0.78 60.54
CA VAL A 6 -51.45 2.13 59.90
C VAL A 6 -51.78 3.37 60.75
N GLY A 7 -50.86 4.36 60.74
CA GLY A 7 -51.02 5.75 61.20
C GLY A 7 -50.31 6.75 60.27
N ARG A 8 -50.60 8.07 60.35
CA ARG A 8 -50.25 9.04 59.28
C ARG A 8 -49.88 10.46 59.75
N ARG A 9 -48.72 10.97 59.27
CA ARG A 9 -48.27 12.39 59.13
C ARG A 9 -48.09 13.28 60.38
N ARG A 10 -46.95 14.00 60.40
CA ARG A 10 -46.91 15.49 60.29
C ARG A 10 -45.54 15.97 59.77
N THR A 11 -45.47 17.24 59.35
CA THR A 11 -44.31 17.94 58.72
C THR A 11 -43.37 18.55 59.77
N LEU A 12 -42.11 18.92 59.46
CA LEU A 12 -41.71 20.20 58.82
C LEU A 12 -40.19 20.28 58.54
N ALA A 13 -39.75 21.46 58.06
CA ALA A 13 -38.37 21.98 57.87
C ALA A 13 -37.68 21.74 56.51
N PHE A 14 -37.21 22.85 55.92
CA PHE A 14 -36.32 22.94 54.75
C PHE A 14 -34.92 23.36 55.21
N VAL A 15 -33.87 22.85 54.56
CA VAL A 15 -32.53 23.48 54.52
C VAL A 15 -32.08 23.51 53.07
N GLY A 16 -31.69 24.69 52.57
CA GLY A 16 -31.22 24.87 51.19
C GLY A 16 -29.72 24.63 51.06
N ILE A 17 -29.30 23.95 49.99
CA ILE A 17 -27.90 23.86 49.57
C ILE A 17 -27.82 24.41 48.15
N ALA A 18 -27.05 25.49 47.96
CA ALA A 18 -26.87 26.13 46.66
C ALA A 18 -25.76 25.40 45.87
N THR A 19 -26.15 24.62 44.86
CA THR A 19 -25.21 23.85 44.05
C THR A 19 -24.62 24.71 42.92
N SER A 20 -23.44 25.28 43.14
CA SER A 20 -22.72 26.08 42.14
C SER A 20 -22.19 25.23 40.97
N ILE A 21 -22.97 25.11 39.88
CA ILE A 21 -22.53 24.42 38.67
C ILE A 21 -21.55 25.31 37.90
N ALA A 22 -20.25 25.10 38.13
CA ALA A 22 -19.18 25.72 37.36
C ALA A 22 -19.09 25.09 35.95
N ILE A 23 -19.82 25.67 34.98
CA ILE A 23 -19.72 25.29 33.57
C ILE A 23 -18.35 25.74 33.04
N ALA A 24 -17.41 24.81 32.98
CA ALA A 24 -16.10 25.05 32.38
C ALA A 24 -16.22 25.21 30.86
N PHE A 25 -16.35 26.46 30.40
CA PHE A 25 -16.34 26.82 28.98
C PHE A 25 -14.97 26.52 28.35
N ALA A 26 -14.78 25.28 27.88
CA ALA A 26 -13.64 24.91 27.08
C ALA A 26 -13.62 25.76 25.80
N SER A 27 -12.58 26.59 25.63
CA SER A 27 -12.44 27.49 24.48
C SER A 27 -12.56 26.73 23.15
N PRO A 28 -13.16 27.32 22.09
CA PRO A 28 -13.13 26.74 20.76
C PRO A 28 -11.72 26.37 20.27
N ALA A 29 -10.69 27.10 20.73
CA ALA A 29 -9.29 26.77 20.45
C ALA A 29 -8.85 25.43 21.08
N GLU A 30 -9.38 25.07 22.24
CA GLU A 30 -9.12 23.80 22.95
C GLU A 30 -9.74 22.63 22.18
N ALA A 31 -10.98 22.81 21.70
CA ALA A 31 -11.68 21.85 20.87
C ALA A 31 -11.03 21.66 19.49
N ALA A 32 -10.46 22.73 18.92
CA ALA A 32 -9.65 22.66 17.70
C ALA A 32 -8.33 21.91 17.92
N ARG A 33 -7.59 22.23 19.00
CA ARG A 33 -6.33 21.53 19.35
C ARG A 33 -6.53 20.04 19.57
N ARG A 34 -7.63 19.62 20.21
CA ARG A 34 -7.98 18.19 20.39
C ARG A 34 -8.34 17.43 19.09
N LYS A 35 -8.51 18.12 17.95
CA LYS A 35 -8.67 17.48 16.63
C LYS A 35 -7.37 17.38 15.82
N ALA A 36 -6.29 18.03 16.25
CA ALA A 36 -4.97 17.91 15.63
C ALA A 36 -4.31 16.58 16.02
N LYS A 37 -4.80 15.45 15.49
CA LYS A 37 -4.01 14.21 15.46
C LYS A 37 -2.70 14.51 14.72
N PRO A 38 -1.53 14.16 15.25
CA PRO A 38 -0.30 14.24 14.47
C PRO A 38 -0.45 13.37 13.24
N SER A 39 -0.19 13.93 12.06
CA SER A 39 -0.16 13.19 10.80
C SER A 39 1.07 12.29 10.79
N GLY A 40 0.94 11.11 11.40
CA GLY A 40 2.00 10.11 11.47
C GLY A 40 2.59 9.84 10.09
N GLY A 41 3.92 9.77 10.02
CA GLY A 41 4.73 9.83 8.79
C GLY A 41 4.06 9.15 7.61
N GLY A 42 3.57 9.97 6.67
CA GLY A 42 2.57 9.54 5.70
C GLY A 42 3.10 8.47 4.76
N TYR A 43 2.64 7.22 4.92
CA TYR A 43 2.92 6.16 3.97
C TYR A 43 2.23 6.50 2.64
N SER A 44 3.00 7.07 1.71
CA SER A 44 2.59 7.38 0.35
C SER A 44 3.30 6.42 -0.60
N PRO A 45 2.66 5.33 -1.05
CA PRO A 45 3.22 4.48 -2.08
C PRO A 45 3.39 5.30 -3.38
N PRO A 46 4.40 5.00 -4.21
CA PRO A 46 4.73 5.84 -5.36
C PRO A 46 3.59 5.83 -6.38
N TYR A 47 3.14 7.01 -6.78
CA TYR A 47 1.98 7.16 -7.66
C TYR A 47 2.32 6.89 -9.13
N ALA A 48 1.37 6.34 -9.89
CA ALA A 48 1.38 6.35 -11.36
C ALA A 48 -0.05 6.32 -11.93
N SER A 49 -0.27 6.93 -13.10
CA SER A 49 -1.50 6.74 -13.88
C SER A 49 -1.27 6.78 -15.37
N ILE A 50 -2.15 6.13 -16.13
CA ILE A 50 -2.22 6.27 -17.59
C ILE A 50 -3.69 6.24 -18.03
N VAL A 51 -4.01 6.93 -19.13
CA VAL A 51 -5.26 6.76 -19.88
C VAL A 51 -4.90 6.54 -21.35
N VAL A 52 -5.41 5.45 -21.92
CA VAL A 52 -5.11 5.00 -23.27
C VAL A 52 -6.41 4.83 -24.04
N ASP A 53 -6.47 5.38 -25.25
CA ASP A 53 -7.52 5.13 -26.22
C ASP A 53 -7.45 3.66 -26.69
N SER A 54 -8.51 2.87 -26.45
CA SER A 54 -8.56 1.46 -26.80
C SER A 54 -8.56 1.21 -28.31
N LYS A 55 -9.12 2.17 -29.09
CA LYS A 55 -9.33 2.08 -30.54
C LYS A 55 -8.11 2.53 -31.35
N THR A 56 -7.28 3.42 -30.82
CA THR A 56 -6.08 3.96 -31.50
C THR A 56 -4.76 3.63 -30.81
N GLY A 57 -4.79 3.08 -29.58
CA GLY A 57 -3.60 2.88 -28.77
C GLY A 57 -2.90 4.17 -28.32
N LYS A 58 -3.52 5.34 -28.53
CA LYS A 58 -2.96 6.64 -28.16
C LYS A 58 -3.01 6.83 -26.65
N ILE A 59 -1.88 7.21 -26.05
CA ILE A 59 -1.80 7.64 -24.66
C ILE A 59 -2.36 9.06 -24.57
N LEU A 60 -3.51 9.21 -23.90
CA LEU A 60 -4.20 10.48 -23.69
C LEU A 60 -3.70 11.20 -22.44
N GLN A 61 -3.24 10.44 -21.43
CA GLN A 61 -2.58 10.95 -20.21
C GLN A 61 -1.59 9.92 -19.70
N GLY A 62 -0.49 10.39 -19.10
CA GLY A 62 0.46 9.54 -18.39
C GLY A 62 1.18 10.28 -17.27
N GLU A 63 1.38 9.61 -16.14
CA GLU A 63 2.17 10.06 -15.00
C GLU A 63 2.94 8.84 -14.45
N ASN A 64 4.28 8.88 -14.47
CA ASN A 64 5.17 7.78 -14.05
C ASN A 64 4.87 6.42 -14.71
N ILE A 65 4.44 6.40 -15.97
CA ILE A 65 3.78 5.25 -16.60
C ILE A 65 4.61 3.96 -16.69
N ASP A 66 5.93 4.11 -16.79
CA ASP A 66 6.91 3.01 -16.91
C ASP A 66 7.61 2.67 -15.58
N ALA A 67 7.29 3.39 -14.50
CA ALA A 67 7.95 3.19 -13.22
C ALA A 67 7.42 1.92 -12.52
N PRO A 68 8.30 1.04 -11.96
CA PRO A 68 7.88 -0.21 -11.32
C PRO A 68 6.91 -0.02 -10.16
N ARG A 69 5.83 -0.81 -10.11
CA ARG A 69 4.78 -0.81 -9.07
C ARG A 69 4.36 -2.22 -8.70
N ILE A 70 3.96 -2.43 -7.45
CA ILE A 70 3.32 -3.67 -7.01
C ILE A 70 1.83 -3.61 -7.41
N PRO A 71 1.31 -4.52 -8.26
CA PRO A 71 -0.07 -4.45 -8.76
C PRO A 71 -1.14 -4.75 -7.71
N ALA A 72 -0.79 -5.44 -6.62
CA ALA A 72 -1.74 -6.11 -5.74
C ALA A 72 -2.72 -6.99 -6.55
N SER A 73 -3.98 -7.11 -6.12
CA SER A 73 -4.99 -7.96 -6.77
C SER A 73 -5.39 -7.59 -8.22
N ILE A 74 -4.79 -6.58 -8.85
CA ILE A 74 -4.87 -6.43 -10.32
C ILE A 74 -4.14 -7.59 -11.02
N THR A 75 -3.17 -8.22 -10.36
CA THR A 75 -2.54 -9.51 -10.75
C THR A 75 -3.56 -10.53 -11.28
N LYS A 76 -4.73 -10.62 -10.63
CA LYS A 76 -5.77 -11.60 -10.95
C LYS A 76 -6.34 -11.44 -12.38
N VAL A 77 -6.14 -10.31 -13.05
CA VAL A 77 -6.52 -10.12 -14.47
C VAL A 77 -5.65 -10.99 -15.40
N MET A 78 -4.35 -11.14 -15.11
CA MET A 78 -3.49 -12.08 -15.85
C MET A 78 -3.85 -13.53 -15.53
N SER A 79 -4.22 -13.82 -14.29
CA SER A 79 -4.68 -15.15 -13.88
C SER A 79 -6.00 -15.55 -14.57
N LEU A 80 -6.92 -14.59 -14.74
CA LEU A 80 -8.13 -14.76 -15.56
C LEU A 80 -7.82 -14.89 -17.04
N TYR A 81 -6.85 -14.13 -17.59
CA TYR A 81 -6.40 -14.25 -18.98
C TYR A 81 -5.98 -15.70 -19.31
N LEU A 82 -5.15 -16.32 -18.47
CA LEU A 82 -4.70 -17.71 -18.65
C LEU A 82 -5.83 -18.75 -18.48
N LEU A 83 -6.84 -18.46 -17.67
CA LEU A 83 -8.04 -19.30 -17.53
C LEU A 83 -8.94 -19.17 -18.76
N PHE A 84 -9.11 -17.96 -19.30
CA PHE A 84 -9.82 -17.70 -20.54
C PHE A 84 -9.13 -18.37 -21.75
N GLU A 85 -7.79 -18.46 -21.77
CA GLU A 85 -7.07 -19.31 -22.74
C GLU A 85 -7.46 -20.79 -22.66
N GLN A 86 -7.70 -21.36 -21.48
CA GLN A 86 -8.10 -22.77 -21.37
C GLN A 86 -9.54 -23.00 -21.82
N LEU A 87 -10.43 -22.03 -21.57
CA LEU A 87 -11.82 -22.02 -22.04
C LEU A 87 -11.93 -21.86 -23.56
N GLU A 88 -11.20 -20.89 -24.13
CA GLU A 88 -11.14 -20.65 -25.58
C GLU A 88 -10.61 -21.87 -26.34
N ARG A 89 -9.58 -22.53 -25.79
CA ARG A 89 -8.98 -23.75 -26.36
C ARG A 89 -9.75 -25.04 -26.05
N GLY A 90 -10.94 -24.95 -25.43
CA GLY A 90 -11.79 -26.11 -25.11
C GLY A 90 -11.20 -27.10 -24.09
N ARG A 91 -10.10 -26.76 -23.42
CA ARG A 91 -9.42 -27.58 -22.39
C ARG A 91 -10.18 -27.57 -21.07
N MET A 92 -10.94 -26.51 -20.84
CA MET A 92 -11.89 -26.37 -19.74
C MET A 92 -13.22 -25.85 -20.31
N ARG A 93 -14.30 -26.05 -19.55
CA ARG A 93 -15.62 -25.43 -19.75
C ARG A 93 -16.03 -24.67 -18.49
N LEU A 94 -17.08 -23.86 -18.57
CA LEU A 94 -17.60 -23.10 -17.43
C LEU A 94 -18.05 -23.98 -16.26
N ASP A 95 -18.60 -25.16 -16.56
CA ASP A 95 -19.05 -26.22 -15.64
C ASP A 95 -17.93 -27.18 -15.21
N THR A 96 -16.66 -26.92 -15.57
CA THR A 96 -15.56 -27.81 -15.18
C THR A 96 -15.23 -27.65 -13.70
N PRO A 97 -15.22 -28.75 -12.90
CA PRO A 97 -14.88 -28.68 -11.49
C PRO A 97 -13.36 -28.55 -11.29
N LEU A 98 -12.93 -27.47 -10.64
CA LEU A 98 -11.55 -27.26 -10.20
C LEU A 98 -11.38 -27.79 -8.77
N THR A 99 -10.35 -28.61 -8.55
CA THR A 99 -10.07 -29.24 -7.24
C THR A 99 -9.43 -28.24 -6.28
N VAL A 100 -9.93 -28.15 -5.05
CA VAL A 100 -9.42 -27.23 -4.02
C VAL A 100 -8.36 -27.92 -3.17
N SER A 101 -7.09 -27.52 -3.29
CA SER A 101 -6.04 -28.02 -2.41
C SER A 101 -6.16 -27.46 -0.98
N ALA A 102 -5.52 -28.14 -0.02
CA ALA A 102 -5.36 -27.60 1.33
C ALA A 102 -4.55 -26.30 1.35
N TYR A 103 -3.62 -26.13 0.41
CA TYR A 103 -2.80 -24.93 0.28
C TYR A 103 -3.63 -23.73 -0.23
N ALA A 104 -4.40 -23.91 -1.30
CA ALA A 104 -5.33 -22.89 -1.80
C ALA A 104 -6.36 -22.48 -0.73
N ALA A 105 -6.97 -23.45 -0.04
CA ALA A 105 -7.90 -23.17 1.06
C ALA A 105 -7.25 -22.43 2.23
N SER A 106 -5.94 -22.59 2.46
CA SER A 106 -5.20 -21.92 3.55
C SER A 106 -5.01 -20.41 3.35
N GLN A 107 -5.07 -19.93 2.10
CA GLN A 107 -4.63 -18.58 1.71
C GLN A 107 -5.24 -17.43 2.54
N PRO A 108 -4.53 -16.30 2.75
CA PRO A 108 -5.06 -15.16 3.50
C PRO A 108 -6.34 -14.58 2.91
N PRO A 109 -7.29 -14.08 3.73
CA PRO A 109 -8.40 -13.24 3.24
C PRO A 109 -7.88 -11.99 2.49
N THR A 110 -8.58 -11.43 1.51
CA THR A 110 -9.93 -11.74 1.02
C THR A 110 -10.02 -13.08 0.27
N LYS A 111 -10.94 -13.95 0.69
CA LYS A 111 -11.09 -15.31 0.13
C LYS A 111 -12.54 -15.79 0.17
N LEU A 112 -12.89 -16.77 -0.66
CA LEU A 112 -14.24 -17.32 -0.74
C LEU A 112 -14.58 -18.20 0.46
N GLY A 113 -13.60 -18.97 0.96
CA GLY A 113 -13.73 -19.86 2.11
C GLY A 113 -13.97 -21.32 1.71
N LEU A 114 -13.30 -21.78 0.66
CA LEU A 114 -13.43 -23.15 0.14
C LEU A 114 -12.85 -24.20 1.11
N ARG A 115 -13.33 -25.44 1.02
CA ARG A 115 -12.87 -26.56 1.84
C ARG A 115 -11.77 -27.35 1.08
N PRO A 116 -10.70 -27.82 1.74
CA PRO A 116 -9.77 -28.77 1.12
C PRO A 116 -10.50 -30.01 0.61
N GLY A 117 -10.19 -30.46 -0.60
CA GLY A 117 -10.79 -31.64 -1.23
C GLY A 117 -12.20 -31.43 -1.81
N SER A 118 -12.82 -30.24 -1.66
CA SER A 118 -14.02 -29.91 -2.44
C SER A 118 -13.64 -29.39 -3.83
N THR A 119 -14.65 -29.11 -4.66
CA THR A 119 -14.48 -28.49 -5.98
C THR A 119 -15.17 -27.12 -6.06
N ILE A 120 -14.82 -26.34 -7.08
CA ILE A 120 -15.53 -25.13 -7.51
C ILE A 120 -15.60 -25.12 -9.04
N GLU A 121 -16.73 -24.77 -9.63
CA GLU A 121 -16.86 -24.66 -11.09
C GLU A 121 -16.06 -23.46 -11.63
N VAL A 122 -15.53 -23.57 -12.84
CA VAL A 122 -14.74 -22.51 -13.50
C VAL A 122 -15.52 -21.18 -13.55
N GLU A 123 -16.84 -21.20 -13.78
CA GLU A 123 -17.61 -19.96 -13.80
C GLU A 123 -17.66 -19.26 -12.42
N ASP A 124 -17.92 -20.01 -11.35
CA ASP A 124 -17.91 -19.46 -9.99
C ASP A 124 -16.51 -19.04 -9.56
N ALA A 125 -15.46 -19.71 -10.05
CA ALA A 125 -14.09 -19.27 -9.86
C ALA A 125 -13.84 -17.90 -10.52
N ILE A 126 -14.30 -17.70 -11.76
CA ILE A 126 -14.23 -16.40 -12.46
C ILE A 126 -15.01 -15.32 -11.68
N LYS A 127 -16.28 -15.58 -11.35
CA LYS A 127 -17.14 -14.66 -10.59
C LYS A 127 -16.49 -14.26 -9.26
N ALA A 128 -15.89 -15.20 -8.52
CA ALA A 128 -15.21 -14.96 -7.26
C ALA A 128 -13.89 -14.18 -7.40
N MET A 129 -13.10 -14.44 -8.45
CA MET A 129 -11.86 -13.70 -8.72
C MET A 129 -12.12 -12.26 -9.16
N VAL A 130 -13.19 -12.00 -9.90
CA VAL A 130 -13.61 -10.65 -10.28
C VAL A 130 -14.20 -9.88 -9.08
N THR A 131 -15.30 -10.38 -8.50
CA THR A 131 -16.13 -9.62 -7.56
C THR A 131 -15.51 -9.54 -6.17
N LEU A 132 -15.26 -10.70 -5.55
CA LEU A 132 -14.69 -10.82 -4.22
C LEU A 132 -13.18 -10.59 -4.21
N SER A 133 -12.51 -10.71 -5.36
CA SER A 133 -11.06 -10.73 -5.45
C SER A 133 -10.42 -11.91 -4.68
N ALA A 134 -11.09 -13.05 -4.68
CA ALA A 134 -10.76 -14.21 -3.84
C ALA A 134 -9.34 -14.76 -4.07
N ASN A 135 -8.53 -14.80 -3.01
CA ASN A 135 -7.15 -15.28 -3.04
C ASN A 135 -7.05 -16.81 -3.14
N ASP A 136 -7.89 -17.54 -2.38
CA ASP A 136 -7.99 -19.01 -2.43
C ASP A 136 -8.30 -19.50 -3.84
N VAL A 137 -9.37 -18.98 -4.44
CA VAL A 137 -9.79 -19.30 -5.81
C VAL A 137 -8.68 -19.03 -6.85
N SER A 138 -7.86 -17.99 -6.65
CA SER A 138 -6.76 -17.70 -7.57
C SER A 138 -5.65 -18.75 -7.55
N VAL A 139 -5.43 -19.41 -6.41
CA VAL A 139 -4.50 -20.53 -6.27
C VAL A 139 -5.14 -21.82 -6.77
N VAL A 140 -6.45 -22.04 -6.54
CA VAL A 140 -7.20 -23.15 -7.16
C VAL A 140 -7.05 -23.12 -8.69
N VAL A 141 -7.26 -21.95 -9.32
CA VAL A 141 -7.07 -21.78 -10.77
C VAL A 141 -5.62 -22.06 -11.17
N ALA A 142 -4.63 -21.58 -10.42
CA ALA A 142 -3.23 -21.82 -10.72
C ALA A 142 -2.84 -23.30 -10.67
N GLU A 143 -3.21 -24.01 -9.60
CA GLU A 143 -2.98 -25.44 -9.40
C GLU A 143 -3.65 -26.29 -10.49
N ASN A 144 -4.91 -25.98 -10.86
CA ASN A 144 -5.65 -26.76 -11.85
C ASN A 144 -5.26 -26.44 -13.31
N VAL A 145 -4.63 -25.30 -13.59
CA VAL A 145 -4.16 -24.92 -14.95
C VAL A 145 -2.69 -25.28 -15.19
N ALA A 146 -1.84 -25.26 -14.16
CA ALA A 146 -0.38 -25.44 -14.31
C ALA A 146 0.25 -26.45 -13.32
N GLY A 147 -0.54 -27.13 -12.48
CA GLY A 147 -0.06 -28.09 -11.49
C GLY A 147 0.50 -27.48 -10.21
N SER A 148 0.99 -26.24 -10.24
CA SER A 148 1.45 -25.50 -9.06
C SER A 148 1.35 -23.98 -9.23
N GLU A 149 1.38 -23.26 -8.10
CA GLU A 149 1.39 -21.79 -8.08
C GLU A 149 2.63 -21.21 -8.81
N ASP A 150 3.81 -21.78 -8.57
CA ASP A 150 5.07 -21.35 -9.20
C ASP A 150 5.04 -21.54 -10.73
N ALA A 151 4.57 -22.70 -11.20
CA ALA A 151 4.47 -23.00 -12.63
C ALA A 151 3.48 -22.05 -13.33
N PHE A 152 2.40 -21.70 -12.64
CA PHE A 152 1.45 -20.70 -13.12
C PHE A 152 2.04 -19.28 -13.11
N ALA A 153 2.76 -18.87 -12.06
CA ALA A 153 3.40 -17.57 -11.98
C ALA A 153 4.46 -17.35 -13.08
N GLN A 154 5.22 -18.41 -13.40
CA GLN A 154 6.09 -18.43 -14.58
C GLN A 154 5.30 -18.32 -15.90
N MET A 155 4.14 -19.01 -16.01
CA MET A 155 3.26 -18.91 -17.18
C MET A 155 2.70 -17.48 -17.35
N MET A 156 2.28 -16.83 -16.26
CA MET A 156 1.85 -15.42 -16.25
C MET A 156 2.98 -14.48 -16.70
N THR A 157 4.22 -14.74 -16.30
CA THR A 157 5.38 -13.92 -16.67
C THR A 157 5.77 -14.12 -18.14
N ARG A 158 5.71 -15.36 -18.66
CA ARG A 158 5.85 -15.62 -20.11
C ARG A 158 4.76 -14.92 -20.90
N LYS A 159 3.49 -15.05 -20.47
CA LYS A 159 2.34 -14.38 -21.08
C LYS A 159 2.47 -12.87 -21.11
N ALA A 160 2.97 -12.27 -20.03
CA ALA A 160 3.27 -10.84 -19.98
C ALA A 160 4.27 -10.43 -21.09
N ARG A 161 5.35 -11.20 -21.29
CA ARG A 161 6.31 -10.96 -22.39
C ARG A 161 5.69 -11.17 -23.77
N GLU A 162 4.89 -12.23 -23.95
CA GLU A 162 4.17 -12.51 -25.20
C GLU A 162 3.23 -11.37 -25.61
N LEU A 163 2.63 -10.66 -24.66
CA LEU A 163 1.77 -9.48 -24.86
C LEU A 163 2.54 -8.14 -24.91
N GLY A 164 3.87 -8.16 -24.86
CA GLY A 164 4.71 -6.94 -24.87
C GLY A 164 4.74 -6.16 -23.55
N MET A 165 4.23 -6.73 -22.44
CA MET A 165 4.39 -6.19 -21.08
C MET A 165 5.82 -6.49 -20.57
N THR A 166 6.81 -5.79 -21.10
CA THR A 166 8.25 -6.09 -20.88
C THR A 166 8.74 -5.78 -19.47
N SER A 167 8.02 -4.93 -18.72
CA SER A 167 8.41 -4.46 -17.38
C SER A 167 7.65 -5.15 -16.23
N THR A 168 6.95 -6.25 -16.53
CA THR A 168 6.13 -7.02 -15.57
C THR A 168 6.79 -8.32 -15.14
N ALA A 169 6.60 -8.74 -13.89
CA ALA A 169 6.98 -10.06 -13.39
C ALA A 169 5.98 -10.53 -12.33
N PHE A 170 5.62 -11.81 -12.38
CA PHE A 170 4.68 -12.44 -11.46
C PHE A 170 5.33 -13.64 -10.75
N TYR A 171 5.15 -13.68 -9.44
CA TYR A 171 5.58 -14.76 -8.54
C TYR A 171 4.38 -15.42 -7.83
N ASN A 172 3.17 -14.88 -7.96
CA ASN A 172 1.93 -15.49 -7.50
C ASN A 172 0.69 -14.97 -8.29
N PRO A 173 -0.44 -15.71 -8.35
CA PRO A 173 -1.63 -15.38 -9.16
C PRO A 173 -2.58 -14.39 -8.49
N HIS A 174 -2.40 -14.09 -7.20
CA HIS A 174 -3.32 -13.27 -6.42
C HIS A 174 -2.83 -11.85 -6.10
N GLY A 175 -1.54 -11.56 -6.21
CA GLY A 175 -0.93 -10.29 -5.85
C GLY A 175 -0.83 -10.00 -4.35
N LEU A 176 -0.70 -11.04 -3.52
CA LEU A 176 -0.28 -10.88 -2.13
C LEU A 176 1.25 -10.59 -2.05
N PRO A 177 1.75 -10.01 -0.95
CA PRO A 177 3.19 -9.81 -0.76
C PRO A 177 3.97 -11.12 -0.88
N HIS A 178 5.05 -11.08 -1.65
CA HIS A 178 5.98 -12.17 -1.91
C HIS A 178 7.39 -11.60 -2.03
N ASP A 179 8.42 -12.45 -1.97
CA ASP A 179 9.81 -12.06 -2.14
C ASP A 179 10.49 -13.01 -3.15
N PRO A 180 10.81 -12.56 -4.39
CA PRO A 180 10.58 -11.21 -4.92
C PRO A 180 9.09 -10.89 -5.13
N PRO A 181 8.68 -9.61 -5.09
CA PRO A 181 7.28 -9.21 -5.25
C PRO A 181 6.81 -9.27 -6.70
N ASN A 182 5.50 -9.43 -6.93
CA ASN A 182 4.89 -9.12 -8.22
C ASN A 182 5.16 -7.65 -8.57
N ILE A 183 5.65 -7.38 -9.79
CA ILE A 183 5.97 -6.05 -10.31
C ILE A 183 5.30 -5.85 -11.67
N THR A 184 4.86 -4.63 -11.96
CA THR A 184 4.34 -4.20 -13.26
C THR A 184 4.49 -2.67 -13.40
N THR A 185 3.98 -2.10 -14.49
CA THR A 185 3.93 -0.65 -14.75
C THR A 185 2.48 -0.22 -15.05
N ALA A 186 2.20 1.08 -15.15
CA ALA A 186 0.88 1.53 -15.61
C ALA A 186 0.69 1.22 -17.11
N ARG A 187 1.77 1.34 -17.91
CA ARG A 187 1.76 0.97 -19.34
C ARG A 187 1.41 -0.50 -19.53
N ASP A 188 2.12 -1.40 -18.87
CA ASP A 188 1.92 -2.85 -18.94
C ASP A 188 0.48 -3.24 -18.55
N LEU A 189 -0.08 -2.64 -17.49
CA LEU A 189 -1.46 -2.90 -17.10
C LEU A 189 -2.49 -2.35 -18.10
N SER A 190 -2.20 -1.26 -18.82
CA SER A 190 -3.07 -0.79 -19.90
C SER A 190 -3.04 -1.71 -21.13
N ILE A 191 -1.88 -2.32 -21.42
CA ILE A 191 -1.73 -3.36 -22.45
C ILE A 191 -2.55 -4.59 -22.06
N LEU A 192 -2.43 -5.09 -20.82
CA LEU A 192 -3.23 -6.22 -20.32
C LEU A 192 -4.75 -5.92 -20.35
N GLY A 193 -5.13 -4.70 -19.95
CA GLY A 193 -6.53 -4.26 -19.96
C GLY A 193 -7.15 -4.22 -21.36
N ARG A 194 -6.37 -3.91 -22.39
CA ARG A 194 -6.78 -4.01 -23.80
C ARG A 194 -6.78 -5.46 -24.29
N ALA A 195 -5.72 -6.23 -24.01
CA ALA A 195 -5.59 -7.62 -24.45
C ALA A 195 -6.76 -8.52 -24.00
N VAL A 196 -7.25 -8.33 -22.76
CA VAL A 196 -8.38 -9.13 -22.23
C VAL A 196 -9.73 -8.73 -22.84
N GLN A 197 -9.91 -7.49 -23.31
CA GLN A 197 -11.08 -7.09 -24.12
C GLN A 197 -10.98 -7.66 -25.53
N ASP A 198 -9.82 -7.46 -26.16
CA ASP A 198 -9.57 -7.70 -27.58
C ASP A 198 -9.66 -9.19 -27.93
N ARG A 199 -9.11 -10.07 -27.08
CA ARG A 199 -9.13 -11.52 -27.31
C ARG A 199 -10.35 -12.22 -26.72
N PHE A 200 -10.84 -11.78 -25.56
CA PHE A 200 -11.87 -12.51 -24.81
C PHE A 200 -13.18 -11.73 -24.61
N PRO A 201 -13.77 -11.07 -25.62
CA PRO A 201 -14.95 -10.22 -25.43
C PRO A 201 -16.13 -10.97 -24.79
N LYS A 202 -16.29 -12.27 -25.08
CA LYS A 202 -17.28 -13.16 -24.44
C LYS A 202 -17.09 -13.27 -22.92
N TYR A 203 -15.85 -13.41 -22.45
CA TYR A 203 -15.53 -13.59 -21.03
C TYR A 203 -15.26 -12.25 -20.32
N PHE A 204 -14.95 -11.19 -21.07
CA PHE A 204 -14.75 -9.85 -20.56
C PHE A 204 -15.98 -9.31 -19.84
N ALA A 205 -17.19 -9.68 -20.29
CA ALA A 205 -18.46 -9.35 -19.64
C ALA A 205 -18.49 -9.67 -18.14
N TYR A 206 -17.76 -10.70 -17.66
CA TYR A 206 -17.69 -11.00 -16.23
C TYR A 206 -17.11 -9.85 -15.39
N PHE A 207 -16.23 -9.00 -15.94
CA PHE A 207 -15.67 -7.84 -15.21
C PHE A 207 -16.73 -6.79 -14.82
N SER A 208 -17.89 -6.79 -15.47
CA SER A 208 -19.02 -5.91 -15.14
C SER A 208 -19.85 -6.41 -13.94
N THR A 209 -19.60 -7.64 -13.46
CA THR A 209 -20.40 -8.28 -12.40
C THR A 209 -20.34 -7.45 -11.11
N SER A 210 -21.47 -6.83 -10.74
CA SER A 210 -21.60 -6.02 -9.52
C SER A 210 -21.80 -6.88 -8.27
N SER A 211 -22.44 -8.04 -8.41
CA SER A 211 -22.58 -9.08 -7.38
C SER A 211 -22.93 -10.43 -7.99
N PHE A 212 -22.60 -11.53 -7.30
CA PHE A 212 -23.08 -12.87 -7.64
C PHE A 212 -23.52 -13.64 -6.39
N GLN A 213 -24.29 -14.71 -6.59
CA GLN A 213 -24.72 -15.61 -5.52
C GLN A 213 -23.81 -16.84 -5.49
N TYR A 214 -23.27 -17.18 -4.32
CA TYR A 214 -22.51 -18.41 -4.11
C TYR A 214 -23.14 -19.22 -2.97
N GLY A 215 -23.85 -20.30 -3.33
CA GLY A 215 -24.72 -21.01 -2.40
C GLY A 215 -25.74 -20.06 -1.75
N GLN A 216 -25.69 -19.93 -0.42
CA GLN A 216 -26.57 -19.03 0.34
C GLN A 216 -26.00 -17.61 0.55
N ARG A 217 -24.82 -17.28 -0.01
CA ARG A 217 -24.14 -15.99 0.19
C ARG A 217 -24.20 -15.12 -1.06
N THR A 218 -24.84 -13.96 -0.98
CA THR A 218 -24.69 -12.90 -1.99
C THR A 218 -23.36 -12.17 -1.77
N ILE A 219 -22.50 -12.19 -2.77
CA ILE A 219 -21.18 -11.58 -2.75
C ILE A 219 -21.22 -10.31 -3.61
N ARG A 220 -20.86 -9.17 -3.02
CA ARG A 220 -20.84 -7.85 -3.70
C ARG A 220 -19.42 -7.46 -4.10
N GLY A 221 -19.30 -6.84 -5.27
CA GLY A 221 -18.04 -6.40 -5.85
C GLY A 221 -17.44 -5.16 -5.19
N HIS A 222 -16.12 -5.01 -5.34
CA HIS A 222 -15.35 -3.87 -4.82
C HIS A 222 -15.23 -2.68 -5.80
N ASN A 223 -15.60 -2.85 -7.07
CA ASN A 223 -15.43 -1.80 -8.09
C ASN A 223 -16.60 -0.81 -8.01
N ARG A 224 -16.36 0.34 -7.39
CA ARG A 224 -17.38 1.35 -7.08
C ARG A 224 -17.75 2.26 -8.26
N LEU A 225 -17.06 2.14 -9.40
CA LEU A 225 -17.34 2.93 -10.60
C LEU A 225 -18.38 2.25 -11.50
N LEU A 226 -18.52 0.92 -11.44
CA LEU A 226 -19.61 0.17 -12.09
C LEU A 226 -20.96 0.75 -11.68
N GLY A 227 -21.78 1.14 -12.65
CA GLY A 227 -23.09 1.75 -12.41
C GLY A 227 -23.05 3.14 -11.74
N LYS A 228 -21.91 3.85 -11.78
CA LYS A 228 -21.77 5.22 -11.28
C LYS A 228 -21.08 6.19 -12.24
N VAL A 229 -20.13 5.68 -13.03
CA VAL A 229 -19.50 6.40 -14.14
C VAL A 229 -19.97 5.71 -15.42
N GLU A 230 -20.44 6.51 -16.37
CA GLU A 230 -20.99 6.01 -17.63
C GLU A 230 -19.96 5.23 -18.44
N GLY A 231 -20.40 4.15 -19.10
CA GLY A 231 -19.54 3.26 -19.89
C GLY A 231 -18.53 2.41 -19.10
N VAL A 232 -18.41 2.53 -17.76
CA VAL A 232 -17.48 1.68 -17.01
C VAL A 232 -17.99 0.23 -16.96
N ASP A 233 -17.27 -0.65 -17.64
CA ASP A 233 -17.55 -2.09 -17.78
C ASP A 233 -16.53 -2.99 -17.05
N GLY A 234 -15.42 -2.42 -16.54
CA GLY A 234 -14.38 -3.18 -15.84
C GLY A 234 -13.36 -2.33 -15.07
N ILE A 235 -12.20 -2.88 -14.70
CA ILE A 235 -11.80 -4.29 -14.77
C ILE A 235 -11.53 -4.80 -13.35
N LYS A 236 -10.56 -4.22 -12.61
CA LYS A 236 -10.12 -4.78 -11.34
C LYS A 236 -9.48 -3.77 -10.38
N THR A 237 -9.90 -3.80 -9.11
CA THR A 237 -9.21 -3.12 -8.00
C THR A 237 -8.09 -3.99 -7.41
N GLY A 238 -7.08 -3.34 -6.81
CA GLY A 238 -6.10 -3.96 -5.93
C GLY A 238 -5.78 -3.11 -4.71
N TYR A 239 -5.40 -3.76 -3.61
CA TYR A 239 -4.82 -3.10 -2.44
C TYR A 239 -3.88 -4.06 -1.69
N THR A 240 -2.72 -3.55 -1.29
CA THR A 240 -1.89 -4.07 -0.19
C THR A 240 -1.25 -2.88 0.52
N ARG A 241 -0.76 -3.07 1.76
CA ARG A 241 0.00 -2.04 2.47
C ARG A 241 1.28 -1.61 1.73
N LEU A 242 1.82 -2.42 0.80
CA LEU A 242 3.02 -2.09 0.02
C LEU A 242 2.74 -1.40 -1.33
N SER A 243 1.48 -1.42 -1.79
CA SER A 243 1.08 -0.86 -3.09
C SER A 243 0.19 0.37 -2.98
N GLY A 244 -0.50 0.54 -1.85
CA GLY A 244 -1.64 1.46 -1.78
C GLY A 244 -2.84 0.94 -2.56
N PHE A 245 -3.76 1.84 -2.89
CA PHE A 245 -5.00 1.55 -3.59
C PHE A 245 -4.80 1.69 -5.10
N ASN A 246 -5.01 0.59 -5.83
CA ASN A 246 -4.80 0.46 -7.26
C ASN A 246 -6.13 0.17 -7.99
N LEU A 247 -6.29 0.60 -9.25
CA LEU A 247 -7.41 0.22 -10.12
C LEU A 247 -6.96 0.22 -11.59
N LEU A 248 -7.35 -0.84 -12.30
CA LEU A 248 -7.40 -0.94 -13.75
C LEU A 248 -8.88 -0.86 -14.16
N THR A 249 -9.24 0.15 -14.94
CA THR A 249 -10.60 0.41 -15.43
C THR A 249 -10.64 0.34 -16.95
N SER A 250 -11.73 -0.22 -17.45
CA SER A 250 -12.14 -0.11 -18.85
C SER A 250 -13.39 0.77 -18.89
N VAL A 251 -13.48 1.57 -19.94
CA VAL A 251 -14.64 2.39 -20.26
C VAL A 251 -14.97 2.18 -21.73
N ASN A 252 -16.23 1.92 -22.02
CA ASN A 252 -16.73 1.68 -23.37
C ASN A 252 -18.11 2.33 -23.54
N THR A 253 -18.24 3.15 -24.57
CA THR A 253 -19.48 3.79 -25.01
C THR A 253 -19.63 3.59 -26.51
N ASP A 254 -20.84 3.77 -27.03
CA ASP A 254 -21.21 3.56 -28.44
C ASP A 254 -20.19 4.16 -29.44
N THR A 255 -19.58 5.29 -29.08
CA THR A 255 -18.57 5.96 -29.91
C THR A 255 -17.13 5.82 -29.40
N ARG A 256 -16.84 5.65 -28.11
CA ARG A 256 -15.48 5.78 -27.57
C ARG A 256 -15.13 4.73 -26.53
N SER A 257 -13.87 4.30 -26.49
CA SER A 257 -13.37 3.42 -25.43
C SER A 257 -11.98 3.83 -24.96
N VAL A 258 -11.75 3.73 -23.65
CA VAL A 258 -10.44 3.93 -23.02
C VAL A 258 -10.14 2.85 -21.98
N VAL A 259 -8.86 2.54 -21.79
CA VAL A 259 -8.34 1.82 -20.63
C VAL A 259 -7.55 2.79 -19.77
N ALA A 260 -7.89 2.84 -18.48
CA ALA A 260 -7.29 3.75 -17.51
C ALA A 260 -6.71 2.97 -16.32
N VAL A 261 -5.56 3.40 -15.82
CA VAL A 261 -4.87 2.79 -14.67
C VAL A 261 -4.51 3.85 -13.65
N VAL A 262 -4.72 3.56 -12.37
CA VAL A 262 -4.26 4.36 -11.23
C VAL A 262 -3.59 3.43 -10.23
N LEU A 263 -2.34 3.73 -9.85
CA LEU A 263 -1.51 2.96 -8.92
C LEU A 263 -0.98 3.87 -7.81
N GLY A 264 -0.84 3.36 -6.59
CA GLY A 264 -0.31 4.14 -5.46
C GLY A 264 -1.31 5.11 -4.81
N GLY A 265 -2.62 4.90 -4.96
CA GLY A 265 -3.64 5.74 -4.32
C GLY A 265 -3.58 5.69 -2.79
N ARG A 266 -3.77 6.84 -2.13
CA ARG A 266 -3.66 6.99 -0.66
C ARG A 266 -4.84 6.37 0.10
N SER A 267 -6.03 6.41 -0.48
CA SER A 267 -7.25 5.78 0.05
C SER A 267 -8.14 5.31 -1.10
N GLY A 268 -8.98 4.30 -0.88
CA GLY A 268 -9.92 3.81 -1.89
C GLY A 268 -10.80 4.92 -2.48
N ALA A 269 -11.29 5.85 -1.65
CA ALA A 269 -12.08 7.00 -2.12
C ALA A 269 -11.27 7.97 -2.99
N SER A 270 -10.04 8.33 -2.59
CA SER A 270 -9.17 9.21 -3.42
C SER A 270 -8.76 8.56 -4.74
N ARG A 271 -8.63 7.22 -4.75
CA ARG A 271 -8.35 6.39 -5.91
C ARG A 271 -9.55 6.36 -6.86
N ASP A 272 -10.76 6.15 -6.32
CA ASP A 272 -12.02 6.20 -7.07
C ASP A 272 -12.20 7.59 -7.72
N GLN A 273 -11.98 8.68 -6.96
CA GLN A 273 -12.12 10.06 -7.43
C GLN A 273 -11.11 10.42 -8.54
N ARG A 274 -9.81 10.09 -8.36
CA ARG A 274 -8.78 10.36 -9.40
C ARG A 274 -9.01 9.52 -10.65
N MET A 275 -9.55 8.30 -10.53
CA MET A 275 -9.94 7.52 -11.71
C MET A 275 -11.15 8.15 -12.42
N ALA A 276 -12.16 8.62 -11.67
CA ALA A 276 -13.33 9.28 -12.26
C ALA A 276 -12.95 10.55 -13.04
N SER A 277 -12.10 11.43 -12.49
CA SER A 277 -11.63 12.62 -13.23
C SER A 277 -10.80 12.22 -14.45
N LEU A 278 -9.86 11.28 -14.34
CA LEU A 278 -9.08 10.79 -15.50
C LEU A 278 -9.96 10.22 -16.63
N ILE A 279 -11.18 9.77 -16.33
CA ILE A 279 -12.18 9.36 -17.33
C ILE A 279 -12.94 10.59 -17.85
N GLU A 280 -13.50 11.42 -16.98
CA GLU A 280 -14.25 12.64 -17.33
C GLU A 280 -13.43 13.61 -18.19
N ASP A 281 -12.19 13.87 -17.80
CA ASP A 281 -11.25 14.80 -18.45
C ASP A 281 -10.77 14.31 -19.83
N HIS A 282 -10.84 13.00 -20.12
CA HIS A 282 -10.10 12.40 -21.25
C HIS A 282 -10.91 11.46 -22.15
N LEU A 283 -11.99 10.84 -21.67
CA LEU A 283 -12.93 10.08 -22.52
C LEU A 283 -13.46 10.93 -23.69
N PRO A 284 -13.83 12.23 -23.54
CA PRO A 284 -14.25 13.06 -24.67
C PRO A 284 -13.17 13.22 -25.77
N ARG A 285 -11.88 13.09 -25.40
CA ARG A 285 -10.72 13.19 -26.30
C ARG A 285 -10.34 11.86 -26.97
N ALA A 286 -10.92 10.73 -26.57
CA ALA A 286 -10.73 9.46 -27.25
C ALA A 286 -11.40 9.45 -28.64
N TYR A 287 -10.87 8.63 -29.55
CA TYR A 287 -11.31 8.56 -30.93
C TYR A 287 -12.72 7.96 -31.06
N ALA A 288 -13.59 8.68 -31.76
CA ALA A 288 -15.00 8.31 -31.94
C ALA A 288 -15.26 7.31 -33.08
N GLY A 289 -14.29 7.11 -34.00
CA GLY A 289 -14.45 6.29 -35.19
C GLY A 289 -14.26 4.78 -34.96
N ASN A 290 -14.00 4.04 -36.04
CA ASN A 290 -13.67 2.62 -35.96
C ASN A 290 -12.28 2.38 -35.34
N ARG A 291 -12.00 1.16 -34.87
CA ARG A 291 -10.65 0.81 -34.38
C ARG A 291 -9.63 0.93 -35.51
N THR A 292 -8.51 1.61 -35.26
CA THR A 292 -7.44 1.87 -36.24
C THR A 292 -6.16 1.08 -36.00
N VAL A 293 -5.95 0.54 -34.78
CA VAL A 293 -4.81 -0.34 -34.46
C VAL A 293 -5.25 -1.80 -34.34
N PRO A 294 -4.37 -2.78 -34.62
CA PRO A 294 -4.65 -4.19 -34.39
C PRO A 294 -5.09 -4.51 -32.96
N PRO A 295 -5.83 -5.62 -32.74
CA PRO A 295 -6.08 -6.15 -31.40
C PRO A 295 -4.77 -6.52 -30.69
N VAL A 296 -4.72 -6.35 -29.37
CA VAL A 296 -3.56 -6.73 -28.55
C VAL A 296 -3.59 -8.24 -28.29
N LEU A 297 -2.88 -8.98 -29.14
CA LEU A 297 -2.72 -10.44 -29.10
C LEU A 297 -1.25 -10.82 -28.92
N GLU A 298 -0.97 -12.05 -28.51
CA GLU A 298 0.39 -12.55 -28.34
C GLU A 298 1.23 -12.48 -29.62
N GLY A 299 2.51 -12.16 -29.46
CA GLY A 299 3.46 -11.99 -30.57
C GLY A 299 3.26 -10.70 -31.38
N SER A 300 2.15 -9.98 -31.17
CA SER A 300 1.92 -8.68 -31.77
C SER A 300 2.52 -7.57 -30.90
N ALA A 301 3.35 -6.71 -31.48
CA ALA A 301 3.87 -5.54 -30.77
C ALA A 301 2.69 -4.60 -30.40
N PRO A 302 2.43 -4.34 -29.10
CA PRO A 302 1.25 -3.60 -28.68
C PRO A 302 1.36 -2.13 -29.13
N ALA A 303 0.49 -1.72 -30.05
CA ALA A 303 0.44 -0.34 -30.54
C ALA A 303 0.11 0.62 -29.38
N MET A 304 1.11 1.39 -28.98
CA MET A 304 1.09 2.32 -27.85
C MET A 304 1.71 3.65 -28.27
N VAL A 305 0.89 4.55 -28.84
CA VAL A 305 1.35 5.81 -29.43
C VAL A 305 1.34 6.90 -28.36
N ALA A 306 2.52 7.43 -28.01
CA ALA A 306 2.57 8.63 -27.18
C ALA A 306 1.99 9.82 -27.95
N GLU A 307 1.13 10.62 -27.30
CA GLU A 307 0.74 11.92 -27.84
C GLU A 307 1.99 12.80 -27.96
N ALA A 308 2.45 13.04 -29.20
CA ALA A 308 3.49 14.04 -29.46
C ALA A 308 3.00 15.37 -28.87
N PRO A 309 3.85 16.12 -28.13
CA PRO A 309 3.43 17.34 -27.46
C PRO A 309 2.84 18.28 -28.51
N ALA A 310 1.61 18.74 -28.26
CA ALA A 310 0.89 19.60 -29.20
C ALA A 310 1.81 20.77 -29.58
N LYS A 311 2.17 20.84 -30.88
CA LYS A 311 3.00 21.93 -31.37
C LYS A 311 2.26 23.22 -31.04
N ARG A 312 2.85 24.04 -30.15
CA ARG A 312 2.46 25.45 -30.05
C ARG A 312 2.50 26.01 -31.48
N PRO A 313 1.53 26.85 -31.89
CA PRO A 313 1.65 27.59 -33.13
C PRO A 313 3.03 28.26 -33.13
N VAL A 314 3.88 27.85 -34.06
CA VAL A 314 5.14 28.53 -34.29
C VAL A 314 4.74 29.81 -35.01
N ASP A 315 5.16 30.95 -34.46
CA ASP A 315 4.80 32.25 -35.01
C ASP A 315 5.29 32.36 -36.46
N LEU A 316 4.51 33.03 -37.32
CA LEU A 316 4.74 33.03 -38.76
C LEU A 316 5.94 33.91 -39.10
N THR A 317 7.13 33.31 -39.14
CA THR A 317 8.33 33.97 -39.68
C THR A 317 8.10 34.32 -41.16
N PRO A 318 8.26 35.59 -41.56
CA PRO A 318 7.98 36.04 -42.93
C PRO A 318 8.99 35.52 -43.96
N GLU A 319 8.63 35.70 -45.22
CA GLU A 319 9.28 35.20 -46.44
C GLU A 319 10.74 35.68 -46.61
N PRO A 320 11.65 34.84 -47.15
CA PRO A 320 13.07 35.20 -47.28
C PRO A 320 13.35 36.17 -48.45
N ALA A 321 14.02 37.28 -48.16
CA ALA A 321 14.56 38.19 -49.16
C ALA A 321 15.78 37.58 -49.91
N PRO A 322 16.02 37.95 -51.19
CA PRO A 322 17.05 37.33 -52.03
C PRO A 322 18.49 37.78 -51.69
N ALA A 323 19.46 36.95 -52.06
CA ALA A 323 20.88 37.16 -51.75
C ALA A 323 21.58 38.16 -52.71
N PRO A 324 22.56 38.96 -52.22
CA PRO A 324 23.42 39.79 -53.06
C PRO A 324 24.56 39.01 -53.72
N ALA A 325 25.04 39.50 -54.87
CA ALA A 325 26.09 38.87 -55.69
C ALA A 325 27.53 39.26 -55.25
N GLN A 326 28.52 38.54 -55.81
CA GLN A 326 29.95 38.62 -55.44
C GLN A 326 30.78 39.49 -56.41
N ALA A 327 31.79 40.20 -55.90
CA ALA A 327 33.06 40.55 -56.58
C ALA A 327 33.99 41.36 -55.63
N PRO A 328 35.33 41.43 -55.87
CA PRO A 328 36.24 40.34 -56.24
C PRO A 328 37.50 40.29 -55.33
N VAL A 329 38.45 39.40 -55.64
CA VAL A 329 39.60 39.01 -54.80
C VAL A 329 40.81 39.95 -54.91
N LYS A 330 41.60 40.06 -53.83
CA LYS A 330 43.07 40.26 -53.89
C LYS A 330 43.81 39.24 -53.00
N VAL A 331 45.03 38.87 -53.41
CA VAL A 331 45.85 37.79 -52.82
C VAL A 331 47.27 38.28 -52.57
N ALA A 332 47.89 37.92 -51.44
CA ALA A 332 49.29 37.44 -51.30
C ALA A 332 49.81 37.52 -49.85
N SER A 333 50.36 36.39 -49.35
CA SER A 333 51.61 36.26 -48.53
C SER A 333 51.75 37.03 -47.18
N ALA A 334 52.39 36.53 -46.11
CA ALA A 334 53.26 35.35 -45.95
C ALA A 334 53.36 34.85 -44.48
N THR A 335 53.54 33.53 -44.30
CA THR A 335 54.24 32.81 -43.19
C THR A 335 53.83 33.00 -41.70
N PRO A 336 54.13 32.02 -40.80
CA PRO A 336 53.47 31.90 -39.49
C PRO A 336 54.35 32.27 -38.27
N GLN A 337 53.71 32.51 -37.11
CA GLN A 337 54.41 32.50 -35.82
C GLN A 337 53.53 32.12 -34.60
N ALA A 338 54.18 31.44 -33.65
CA ALA A 338 53.92 31.36 -32.21
C ALA A 338 52.50 31.03 -31.66
N THR A 339 52.39 29.82 -31.11
CA THR A 339 51.42 29.39 -30.10
C THR A 339 51.30 30.36 -28.92
N VAL A 340 50.08 30.67 -28.47
CA VAL A 340 49.82 31.26 -27.14
C VAL A 340 48.67 30.50 -26.48
N THR A 341 48.89 29.99 -25.27
CA THR A 341 47.89 29.27 -24.47
C THR A 341 46.88 30.23 -23.82
N PRO A 342 45.56 30.00 -23.92
CA PRO A 342 44.57 30.75 -23.15
C PRO A 342 44.74 30.49 -21.65
N SER A 343 44.95 31.56 -20.87
CA SER A 343 44.98 31.47 -19.40
C SER A 343 43.56 31.35 -18.83
N ALA A 344 43.39 30.62 -17.73
CA ALA A 344 42.11 30.46 -17.06
C ALA A 344 41.71 31.74 -16.29
N PRO A 345 40.44 32.17 -16.33
CA PRO A 345 39.97 33.33 -15.56
C PRO A 345 39.90 33.01 -14.05
N ALA A 346 40.29 33.99 -13.23
CA ALA A 346 40.26 33.89 -11.77
C ALA A 346 38.82 33.95 -11.20
N PRO A 347 38.55 33.34 -10.03
CA PRO A 347 37.23 33.34 -9.41
C PRO A 347 36.84 34.72 -8.84
N GLN A 348 35.58 35.11 -9.00
CA GLN A 348 35.02 36.32 -8.41
C GLN A 348 34.45 36.07 -6.98
N PRO A 349 34.46 37.08 -6.08
CA PRO A 349 34.01 36.92 -4.70
C PRO A 349 32.48 36.78 -4.57
N ILE A 350 32.05 36.04 -3.56
CA ILE A 350 30.64 35.82 -3.23
C ILE A 350 30.12 37.00 -2.38
N PRO A 351 28.99 37.66 -2.73
CA PRO A 351 28.41 38.71 -1.91
C PRO A 351 27.74 38.15 -0.65
N GLU A 352 28.07 38.76 0.49
CA GLU A 352 27.62 38.37 1.82
C GLU A 352 26.15 38.73 2.08
N ARG A 353 25.37 37.83 2.71
CA ARG A 353 23.93 38.03 2.95
C ARG A 353 23.66 38.54 4.37
N LYS A 354 23.14 39.76 4.48
CA LYS A 354 22.60 40.28 5.75
C LYS A 354 21.36 39.46 6.21
N PRO A 355 21.18 39.22 7.52
CA PRO A 355 19.94 38.68 8.07
C PRO A 355 18.75 39.62 7.85
N LEU A 356 17.53 39.07 7.78
CA LEU A 356 16.30 39.87 7.87
C LEU A 356 15.99 40.22 9.34
N ASP A 357 15.63 41.47 9.58
CA ASP A 357 14.97 41.89 10.82
C ASP A 357 13.48 41.46 10.78
N LEU A 358 12.96 40.98 11.91
CA LEU A 358 11.60 40.47 12.07
C LEU A 358 10.69 41.38 12.89
N ASN A 359 11.18 42.51 13.42
CA ASN A 359 10.41 43.39 14.32
C ASN A 359 9.53 44.45 13.60
N ALA A 360 9.38 44.36 12.27
CA ALA A 360 8.80 45.43 11.43
C ALA A 360 7.39 45.15 10.86
N LEU A 361 6.53 44.38 11.55
CA LEU A 361 5.12 44.18 11.15
C LEU A 361 4.15 44.39 12.33
N ARG A 362 3.24 45.36 12.18
CA ARG A 362 2.16 45.67 13.14
C ARG A 362 0.83 45.07 12.65
N PRO A 363 -0.06 44.59 13.53
CA PRO A 363 -1.39 44.12 13.13
C PRO A 363 -2.33 45.29 12.79
N VAL A 364 -3.22 45.08 11.83
CA VAL A 364 -4.37 45.95 11.53
C VAL A 364 -5.65 45.12 11.67
N VAL A 365 -6.71 45.72 12.19
CA VAL A 365 -7.93 45.01 12.63
C VAL A 365 -9.07 45.18 11.61
N ALA A 366 -9.98 44.21 11.61
CA ALA A 366 -11.08 43.99 10.67
C ALA A 366 -12.01 45.18 10.38
N SER A 367 -12.69 45.09 9.23
CA SER A 367 -14.12 45.43 9.11
C SER A 367 -14.79 44.53 8.05
N ALA A 368 -16.11 44.44 8.04
CA ALA A 368 -16.86 43.53 7.16
C ALA A 368 -18.24 44.09 6.77
N ALA A 369 -18.60 44.02 5.47
CA ALA A 369 -19.96 44.26 4.98
C ALA A 369 -20.19 43.72 3.56
N GLY A 370 -21.40 43.18 3.32
CA GLY A 370 -22.26 43.67 2.23
C GLY A 370 -22.11 43.13 0.79
N ALA A 371 -22.99 42.17 0.46
CA ALA A 371 -23.84 42.15 -0.75
C ALA A 371 -23.28 41.94 -2.19
N SER A 372 -23.77 40.84 -2.79
CA SER A 372 -24.41 40.75 -4.12
C SER A 372 -23.69 41.19 -5.42
N GLY A 373 -23.44 40.20 -6.29
CA GLY A 373 -23.16 40.40 -7.71
C GLY A 373 -23.39 39.11 -8.51
N THR A 374 -24.48 39.03 -9.28
CA THR A 374 -24.91 37.82 -9.99
C THR A 374 -24.63 37.91 -11.48
N THR A 375 -23.90 36.94 -12.05
CA THR A 375 -24.08 36.54 -13.46
C THR A 375 -23.70 35.08 -13.73
N THR A 376 -24.57 34.43 -14.49
CA THR A 376 -24.66 33.06 -15.05
C THR A 376 -23.36 32.29 -15.33
N PRO A 377 -23.30 30.97 -15.04
CA PRO A 377 -22.18 30.09 -15.42
C PRO A 377 -22.29 29.56 -16.86
N SER A 378 -21.15 29.16 -17.45
CA SER A 378 -21.12 28.38 -18.70
C SER A 378 -21.18 26.87 -18.42
N SER A 379 -22.05 26.17 -19.14
CA SER A 379 -22.39 24.76 -18.87
C SER A 379 -21.45 23.78 -19.58
N GLY A 380 -20.39 23.36 -18.89
CA GLY A 380 -19.70 22.10 -19.22
C GLY A 380 -20.50 20.89 -18.74
N PRO A 381 -20.51 19.76 -19.47
CA PRO A 381 -21.21 18.54 -19.04
C PRO A 381 -20.45 17.88 -17.88
N THR A 382 -20.82 18.24 -16.65
CA THR A 382 -20.34 17.57 -15.44
C THR A 382 -21.06 16.24 -15.26
N ILE A 383 -20.32 15.17 -14.97
CA ILE A 383 -20.90 13.85 -14.72
C ILE A 383 -21.71 13.91 -13.42
N ARG A 384 -23.04 13.99 -13.57
CA ARG A 384 -23.98 13.82 -12.46
C ARG A 384 -23.82 12.41 -11.91
N TRP A 385 -23.21 12.29 -10.73
CA TRP A 385 -23.33 11.11 -9.88
C TRP A 385 -24.80 10.73 -9.76
N GLN A 386 -25.20 9.61 -10.37
CA GLN A 386 -26.58 9.14 -10.26
C GLN A 386 -26.89 8.85 -8.79
N LYS A 387 -27.83 9.61 -8.20
CA LYS A 387 -28.32 9.35 -6.85
C LYS A 387 -29.20 8.10 -6.91
N GLY A 388 -28.56 6.94 -6.74
CA GLY A 388 -29.26 5.69 -6.45
C GLY A 388 -30.15 5.80 -5.20
N PRO A 389 -31.08 4.85 -5.00
CA PRO A 389 -32.00 4.87 -3.86
C PRO A 389 -31.27 4.99 -2.52
N ASP A 390 -31.93 5.65 -1.56
CA ASP A 390 -31.29 6.13 -0.34
C ASP A 390 -30.60 5.05 0.49
N ALA A 391 -29.53 5.45 1.16
CA ALA A 391 -28.58 4.53 1.79
C ALA A 391 -29.19 3.79 2.99
N VAL A 392 -29.67 2.57 2.75
CA VAL A 392 -29.93 1.55 3.78
C VAL A 392 -28.71 1.50 4.73
N PRO A 393 -28.89 1.58 6.06
CA PRO A 393 -27.81 1.87 6.99
C PRO A 393 -26.64 0.89 6.88
N GLN A 394 -25.43 1.44 6.71
CA GLN A 394 -24.21 0.67 6.56
C GLN A 394 -23.85 0.00 7.88
N ASN A 395 -23.83 -1.33 7.92
CA ASN A 395 -23.26 -2.11 9.01
C ASN A 395 -21.72 -2.03 8.96
N THR A 396 -21.16 -0.92 9.42
CA THR A 396 -19.70 -0.64 9.43
C THR A 396 -18.88 -1.56 10.35
N GLN A 397 -19.50 -2.56 10.98
CA GLN A 397 -18.86 -3.63 11.74
C GLN A 397 -18.20 -4.69 10.83
N ALA A 398 -17.24 -4.26 10.02
CA ALA A 398 -16.33 -5.14 9.26
C ALA A 398 -14.85 -4.78 9.45
N TYR A 399 -14.54 -3.75 10.26
CA TYR A 399 -13.18 -3.37 10.68
C TYR A 399 -13.16 -2.92 12.14
N ALA A 400 -13.56 -3.82 13.04
CA ALA A 400 -13.32 -3.73 14.47
C ALA A 400 -12.43 -4.90 14.90
N ALA A 401 -11.57 -4.69 15.92
CA ALA A 401 -10.87 -5.81 16.54
C ALA A 401 -11.86 -6.66 17.34
N LEU A 402 -11.68 -7.98 17.35
CA LEU A 402 -12.42 -8.86 18.23
C LEU A 402 -12.14 -8.48 19.70
N PRO A 403 -13.18 -8.33 20.55
CA PRO A 403 -12.98 -8.30 21.99
C PRO A 403 -12.32 -9.61 22.45
N ALA A 404 -11.46 -9.53 23.47
CA ALA A 404 -10.97 -10.74 24.13
C ALA A 404 -12.12 -11.33 24.96
N GLU A 405 -12.62 -12.50 24.54
CA GLU A 405 -13.62 -13.24 25.31
C GLU A 405 -13.00 -13.78 26.61
N ALA A 406 -13.74 -13.67 27.72
CA ALA A 406 -13.21 -13.99 29.04
C ALA A 406 -12.99 -15.51 29.20
N ALA A 407 -11.84 -15.89 29.76
CA ALA A 407 -11.54 -17.30 30.02
C ALA A 407 -12.53 -17.88 31.06
N PRO A 408 -13.16 -19.05 30.79
CA PRO A 408 -13.99 -19.73 31.77
C PRO A 408 -13.16 -20.20 32.96
N ALA A 409 -13.75 -20.18 34.16
CA ALA A 409 -13.08 -20.58 35.39
C ALA A 409 -12.66 -22.08 35.38
N PRO A 410 -11.54 -22.44 36.03
CA PRO A 410 -11.02 -23.80 35.99
C PRO A 410 -11.90 -24.78 36.77
N VAL A 411 -12.58 -25.67 36.05
CA VAL A 411 -13.28 -26.81 36.65
C VAL A 411 -12.26 -27.82 37.17
N GLN A 412 -12.28 -28.08 38.47
CA GLN A 412 -11.41 -29.08 39.09
C GLN A 412 -11.76 -30.50 38.60
N ARG A 413 -10.75 -31.30 38.30
CA ARG A 413 -10.84 -32.77 38.27
C ARG A 413 -9.65 -33.34 39.06
N PRO A 414 -9.88 -34.30 39.97
CA PRO A 414 -8.80 -34.84 40.80
C PRO A 414 -7.86 -35.72 39.97
N ALA A 415 -6.55 -35.53 40.14
CA ALA A 415 -5.55 -36.46 39.64
C ALA A 415 -5.43 -37.65 40.59
N LEU A 416 -5.50 -38.86 40.06
CA LEU A 416 -5.40 -40.11 40.83
C LEU A 416 -4.33 -41.00 40.19
N GLN A 417 -3.13 -41.02 40.78
CA GLN A 417 -2.14 -42.07 40.56
C GLN A 417 -1.11 -42.14 41.70
N ALA A 418 -0.52 -43.32 41.86
CA ALA A 418 -0.01 -43.81 43.14
C ALA A 418 1.45 -43.43 43.46
N LYS A 419 1.84 -43.72 44.71
CA LYS A 419 3.22 -43.73 45.21
C LYS A 419 4.14 -44.68 44.42
N ILE A 420 5.44 -44.43 44.48
CA ILE A 420 6.50 -45.40 44.84
C ILE A 420 7.69 -44.60 45.41
N GLU A 421 8.53 -45.22 46.25
CA GLU A 421 9.39 -44.54 47.22
C GLU A 421 10.91 -44.62 46.90
N GLU A 422 11.60 -43.51 47.21
CA GLU A 422 12.95 -43.38 47.79
C GLU A 422 14.13 -44.33 47.42
N ARG A 423 15.28 -43.74 47.00
CA ARG A 423 16.61 -43.90 47.67
C ARG A 423 17.73 -42.99 47.12
N VAL A 424 18.72 -42.71 47.97
CA VAL A 424 20.01 -42.03 47.70
C VAL A 424 21.12 -42.81 48.47
N PRO A 425 22.43 -42.69 48.15
CA PRO A 425 23.30 -41.85 49.01
C PRO A 425 24.59 -41.25 48.38
N ALA A 426 25.12 -40.17 49.01
CA ALA A 426 26.52 -39.70 49.12
C ALA A 426 27.38 -39.43 47.84
N SER A 427 28.36 -38.50 47.82
CA SER A 427 29.17 -37.88 48.89
C SER A 427 29.56 -36.40 48.60
N ALA A 428 30.44 -35.78 49.43
CA ALA A 428 30.88 -34.37 49.37
C ALA A 428 32.42 -34.25 49.57
N PRO A 429 33.09 -33.06 49.44
CA PRO A 429 33.03 -31.98 50.45
C PRO A 429 33.12 -30.51 49.89
N ALA A 430 33.24 -29.51 50.78
CA ALA A 430 33.32 -28.05 50.52
C ALA A 430 34.76 -27.49 50.80
N PRO A 431 35.10 -26.20 51.14
CA PRO A 431 34.29 -25.08 51.68
C PRO A 431 34.60 -23.59 51.27
N VAL A 432 33.53 -22.77 51.22
CA VAL A 432 33.32 -21.46 51.91
C VAL A 432 34.39 -20.34 51.92
N LYS A 433 34.01 -19.10 51.51
CA LYS A 433 34.06 -17.88 52.37
C LYS A 433 33.28 -16.66 51.83
N THR A 434 32.86 -15.79 52.74
CA THR A 434 32.00 -14.60 52.54
C THR A 434 32.65 -13.32 53.10
N ALA A 435 32.28 -12.15 52.56
CA ALA A 435 32.49 -10.84 53.20
C ALA A 435 31.49 -9.80 52.64
N SER A 436 31.02 -8.88 53.50
CA SER A 436 30.13 -7.75 53.15
C SER A 436 30.51 -6.52 53.97
N ALA A 437 30.68 -5.33 53.36
CA ALA A 437 30.94 -4.09 54.11
C ALA A 437 30.60 -2.78 53.35
N LYS A 438 29.53 -2.11 53.84
CA LYS A 438 29.34 -0.65 54.01
C LYS A 438 29.52 0.37 52.86
N VAL A 439 29.01 1.57 53.16
CA VAL A 439 28.72 2.79 52.35
C VAL A 439 28.83 3.97 53.38
N GLU A 440 29.12 5.25 53.12
CA GLU A 440 29.07 6.25 52.01
C GLU A 440 30.30 7.23 52.19
N PRO A 441 30.50 8.39 51.51
CA PRO A 441 29.80 9.01 50.38
C PRO A 441 30.69 9.55 49.22
N ALA A 442 30.06 10.29 48.30
CA ALA A 442 30.54 10.68 46.97
C ALA A 442 31.76 11.63 46.87
N LYS A 443 32.47 11.51 45.73
CA LYS A 443 33.08 12.61 44.99
C LYS A 443 32.84 12.41 43.49
N ALA A 444 32.67 13.47 42.72
CA ALA A 444 32.29 13.39 41.31
C ALA A 444 33.45 12.91 40.41
N GLU A 445 33.16 12.00 39.49
CA GLU A 445 34.00 11.62 38.35
C GLU A 445 33.13 11.63 37.08
N GLU A 446 33.68 12.01 35.93
CA GLU A 446 32.92 12.17 34.68
C GLU A 446 32.49 10.81 34.09
N PRO A 447 31.32 10.71 33.43
CA PRO A 447 30.84 9.47 32.85
C PRO A 447 31.76 9.00 31.71
N LYS A 448 32.52 7.93 31.98
CA LYS A 448 33.51 7.37 31.05
C LYS A 448 32.88 6.98 29.72
N LYS A 449 33.57 7.38 28.65
CA LYS A 449 33.32 7.07 27.22
C LYS A 449 32.94 5.60 27.02
N VAL A 450 31.68 5.33 26.70
CA VAL A 450 31.20 3.98 26.37
C VAL A 450 31.85 3.54 25.05
N GLU A 451 32.66 2.48 25.10
CA GLU A 451 33.23 1.87 23.90
C GLU A 451 32.14 1.21 23.05
N ARG A 452 32.29 1.32 21.73
CA ARG A 452 31.42 0.62 20.79
C ARG A 452 31.80 -0.86 20.80
N PRO A 453 30.87 -1.80 21.06
CA PRO A 453 31.15 -3.21 20.83
C PRO A 453 31.44 -3.43 19.34
N THR A 454 32.58 -4.04 19.01
CA THR A 454 32.90 -4.52 17.68
C THR A 454 32.07 -5.77 17.40
N VAL A 455 30.89 -5.60 16.80
CA VAL A 455 29.89 -6.68 16.68
C VAL A 455 30.22 -7.65 15.54
N THR A 456 31.23 -8.49 15.74
CA THR A 456 31.54 -9.60 14.84
C THR A 456 30.50 -10.71 14.96
N GLY A 457 29.70 -10.94 13.92
CA GLY A 457 28.76 -12.07 13.84
C GLY A 457 27.45 -11.71 13.14
N TRP A 458 26.39 -12.41 13.47
CA TRP A 458 25.01 -12.03 13.14
C TRP A 458 24.37 -11.26 14.29
N VAL A 459 23.50 -10.33 13.91
CA VAL A 459 22.67 -9.54 14.82
C VAL A 459 21.21 -9.60 14.39
N ILE A 460 20.31 -9.34 15.32
CA ILE A 460 18.90 -9.11 15.02
C ILE A 460 18.51 -7.69 15.43
N GLN A 461 17.71 -7.02 14.60
CA GLN A 461 17.14 -5.70 14.88
C GLN A 461 15.63 -5.82 15.06
N LEU A 462 15.10 -5.29 16.16
CA LEU A 462 13.65 -5.25 16.42
C LEU A 462 12.97 -4.06 15.75
N GLY A 463 13.63 -2.91 15.77
CA GLY A 463 13.10 -1.65 15.25
C GLY A 463 14.10 -0.51 15.43
N ALA A 464 13.66 0.70 15.10
CA ALA A 464 14.36 1.94 15.41
C ALA A 464 13.35 2.97 15.95
N THR A 465 13.72 3.69 16.99
CA THR A 465 12.90 4.71 17.65
C THR A 465 13.56 6.07 17.58
N ASP A 466 12.75 7.12 17.75
CA ASP A 466 13.17 8.51 17.90
C ASP A 466 13.97 8.77 19.20
N ASP A 467 13.79 7.90 20.18
CA ASP A 467 14.35 7.99 21.53
C ASP A 467 15.07 6.70 21.95
N GLU A 468 16.07 6.82 22.84
CA GLU A 468 16.93 5.73 23.28
C GLU A 468 16.29 4.88 24.39
N GLU A 469 15.50 5.47 25.28
CA GLU A 469 14.80 4.73 26.33
C GLU A 469 13.71 3.84 25.75
N LYS A 470 12.98 4.31 24.74
CA LYS A 470 12.05 3.48 23.92
C LYS A 470 12.77 2.31 23.25
N ALA A 471 14.02 2.49 22.79
CA ALA A 471 14.81 1.41 22.20
C ALA A 471 15.20 0.37 23.26
N LYS A 472 15.65 0.81 24.45
CA LYS A 472 15.97 -0.05 25.60
C LYS A 472 14.74 -0.83 26.08
N ALA A 473 13.62 -0.15 26.31
CA ALA A 473 12.35 -0.78 26.71
C ALA A 473 11.84 -1.80 25.67
N MET A 474 12.09 -1.60 24.37
CA MET A 474 11.78 -2.60 23.33
C MET A 474 12.63 -3.86 23.46
N LEU A 475 13.91 -3.73 23.82
CA LEU A 475 14.83 -4.85 24.08
C LEU A 475 14.43 -5.61 25.34
N ASP A 476 14.09 -4.92 26.43
CA ASP A 476 13.66 -5.56 27.68
C ASP A 476 12.31 -6.25 27.56
N ALA A 477 11.35 -5.66 26.83
CA ALA A 477 10.09 -6.31 26.48
C ALA A 477 10.30 -7.58 25.63
N ALA A 478 11.27 -7.58 24.71
CA ALA A 478 11.62 -8.76 23.92
C ALA A 478 12.34 -9.82 24.75
N LYS A 479 13.28 -9.42 25.61
CA LYS A 479 14.06 -10.33 26.48
C LYS A 479 13.19 -10.99 27.55
N SER A 480 12.23 -10.27 28.12
CA SER A 480 11.24 -10.83 29.06
C SER A 480 10.29 -11.81 28.37
N LYS A 481 9.72 -11.47 27.21
CA LYS A 481 8.75 -12.34 26.50
C LYS A 481 9.38 -13.53 25.74
N SER A 482 10.64 -13.43 25.33
CA SER A 482 11.33 -14.44 24.50
C SER A 482 12.63 -14.97 25.11
N GLY A 483 12.80 -14.82 26.43
CA GLY A 483 14.08 -15.00 27.15
C GLY A 483 14.80 -16.33 26.90
N LYS A 484 14.09 -17.44 26.72
CA LYS A 484 14.70 -18.75 26.41
C LYS A 484 15.52 -18.75 25.11
N VAL A 485 15.18 -17.91 24.14
CA VAL A 485 15.86 -17.82 22.83
C VAL A 485 16.83 -16.64 22.77
N LEU A 486 16.71 -15.68 23.70
CA LEU A 486 17.62 -14.53 23.85
C LEU A 486 18.58 -14.68 25.04
N ALA A 487 18.66 -15.86 25.67
CA ALA A 487 19.45 -16.09 26.88
C ALA A 487 20.96 -15.86 26.69
N LYS A 488 21.48 -16.15 25.49
CA LYS A 488 22.88 -15.90 25.09
C LYS A 488 23.07 -14.57 24.35
N ALA A 489 22.00 -13.81 24.11
CA ALA A 489 22.01 -12.64 23.24
C ALA A 489 22.13 -11.33 24.03
N SER A 490 23.06 -10.47 23.62
CA SER A 490 23.35 -9.19 24.28
C SER A 490 22.52 -8.06 23.66
N PRO A 491 21.59 -7.42 24.41
CA PRO A 491 20.86 -6.26 23.92
C PRO A 491 21.77 -5.04 23.82
N PHE A 492 21.66 -4.27 22.72
CA PHE A 492 22.36 -3.01 22.56
C PHE A 492 21.56 -2.02 21.69
N THR A 493 21.80 -0.73 21.91
CA THR A 493 21.21 0.36 21.13
C THR A 493 22.26 1.01 20.22
N GLU A 494 21.96 1.10 18.92
CA GLU A 494 22.85 1.74 17.94
C GLU A 494 22.24 3.08 17.50
N LYS A 495 22.92 4.19 17.83
CA LYS A 495 22.53 5.54 17.41
C LYS A 495 22.93 5.78 15.97
N VAL A 496 21.95 6.06 15.10
CA VAL A 496 22.13 6.28 13.66
C VAL A 496 21.44 7.57 13.24
N THR A 497 22.20 8.50 12.69
CA THR A 497 21.67 9.70 12.05
C THR A 497 21.36 9.42 10.59
N LYS A 498 20.15 9.71 10.14
CA LYS A 498 19.75 9.63 8.72
C LYS A 498 18.80 10.77 8.38
N ASP A 499 19.04 11.43 7.25
CA ASP A 499 18.20 12.48 6.67
C ASP A 499 17.87 13.61 7.68
N GLY A 500 18.87 14.02 8.47
CA GLY A 500 18.75 15.01 9.55
C GLY A 500 18.12 14.49 10.85
N SER A 501 17.46 13.33 10.85
CA SER A 501 16.89 12.71 12.04
C SER A 501 17.90 11.80 12.77
N THR A 502 17.82 11.76 14.09
CA THR A 502 18.54 10.78 14.93
C THR A 502 17.58 9.65 15.31
N LEU A 503 18.00 8.40 15.11
CA LEU A 503 17.24 7.21 15.49
C LEU A 503 18.11 6.24 16.29
N TYR A 504 17.50 5.54 17.24
CA TYR A 504 18.13 4.51 18.06
C TYR A 504 17.60 3.14 17.65
N ARG A 505 18.45 2.30 17.06
CA ARG A 505 18.09 0.93 16.65
C ARG A 505 18.19 -0.01 17.85
N ALA A 506 17.10 -0.70 18.15
CA ALA A 506 17.07 -1.77 19.13
C ALA A 506 17.61 -3.06 18.49
N ARG A 507 18.81 -3.52 18.90
CA ARG A 507 19.47 -4.71 18.35
C ARG A 507 19.89 -5.71 19.44
N PHE A 508 20.06 -6.98 19.06
CA PHE A 508 20.75 -8.00 19.87
C PHE A 508 21.92 -8.58 19.06
N SER A 509 23.05 -8.79 19.73
CA SER A 509 24.24 -9.49 19.23
C SER A 509 24.45 -10.83 19.93
N GLY A 510 25.42 -11.63 19.49
CA GLY A 510 25.71 -12.96 20.03
C GLY A 510 25.04 -14.11 19.26
N PHE A 511 24.96 -13.99 17.94
CA PHE A 511 24.55 -15.08 17.04
C PHE A 511 25.69 -15.40 16.09
N ASP A 512 26.30 -16.58 16.20
CA ASP A 512 27.43 -16.97 15.37
C ASP A 512 26.99 -17.39 13.94
N GLU A 513 25.78 -17.96 13.85
CA GLU A 513 25.16 -18.44 12.60
C GLU A 513 23.97 -17.58 12.15
N SER A 514 23.76 -17.47 10.83
CA SER A 514 22.53 -16.92 10.24
C SER A 514 21.28 -17.63 10.75
N GLY A 515 21.30 -18.97 10.72
CA GLY A 515 20.21 -19.81 11.19
C GLY A 515 19.86 -19.57 12.67
N ALA A 516 20.82 -19.20 13.52
CA ALA A 516 20.54 -18.85 14.91
C ALA A 516 19.77 -17.53 15.02
N ALA A 517 20.24 -16.49 14.31
CA ALA A 517 19.57 -15.19 14.25
C ALA A 517 18.17 -15.28 13.60
N GLU A 518 18.00 -16.08 12.55
CA GLU A 518 16.71 -16.33 11.90
C GLU A 518 15.73 -17.09 12.80
N ARG A 519 16.19 -18.14 13.51
CA ARG A 519 15.38 -18.88 14.51
C ARG A 519 14.94 -17.96 15.65
N ALA A 520 15.81 -17.04 16.09
CA ALA A 520 15.48 -16.02 17.07
C ALA A 520 14.42 -15.05 16.54
N CYS A 521 14.60 -14.49 15.34
CA CYS A 521 13.60 -13.62 14.72
C CYS A 521 12.26 -14.31 14.43
N LYS A 522 12.26 -15.59 14.06
CA LYS A 522 11.03 -16.38 13.85
C LYS A 522 10.25 -16.58 15.16
N THR A 523 10.96 -16.72 16.28
CA THR A 523 10.35 -16.75 17.62
C THR A 523 9.81 -15.37 18.01
N LEU A 524 10.61 -14.31 17.87
CA LEU A 524 10.21 -12.94 18.23
C LEU A 524 8.98 -12.45 17.44
N LYS A 525 8.87 -12.81 16.16
CA LYS A 525 7.67 -12.55 15.34
C LYS A 525 6.42 -13.24 15.88
N LYS A 526 6.54 -14.48 16.41
CA LYS A 526 5.42 -15.14 17.11
C LYS A 526 5.09 -14.46 18.44
N SER A 527 6.08 -13.92 19.14
CA SER A 527 5.90 -13.13 20.38
C SER A 527 5.40 -11.69 20.14
N GLY A 528 5.08 -11.31 18.89
CA GLY A 528 4.52 -10.01 18.53
C GLY A 528 5.54 -8.90 18.21
N PHE A 529 6.84 -9.20 18.16
CA PHE A 529 7.89 -8.23 17.82
C PHE A 529 8.20 -8.25 16.33
N ALA A 530 8.39 -7.06 15.75
CA ALA A 530 9.13 -6.96 14.49
C ALA A 530 10.58 -7.47 14.71
N CYS A 531 11.15 -8.12 13.70
CA CYS A 531 12.52 -8.62 13.79
C CYS A 531 13.13 -8.84 12.39
N PHE A 532 14.37 -8.40 12.21
CA PHE A 532 15.17 -8.57 10.99
C PHE A 532 16.56 -9.08 11.38
N ALA A 533 17.03 -10.16 10.74
CA ALA A 533 18.37 -10.70 10.95
C ALA A 533 19.32 -10.13 9.89
N SER A 534 20.52 -9.75 10.32
CA SER A 534 21.56 -9.17 9.45
C SER A 534 22.95 -9.55 9.96
N ARG A 535 23.96 -9.54 9.10
CA ARG A 535 25.35 -9.49 9.56
C ARG A 535 25.58 -8.18 10.35
N GLY A 536 26.38 -8.24 11.41
CA GLY A 536 26.79 -7.10 12.23
C GLY A 536 27.73 -6.16 11.51
#